data_AF-A0A388KQV4-F1
#
_entry.id   AF-A0A388KQV4-F1
#
_cell.length_a   1.000
_cell.length_b   1.000
_cell.length_c   1.000
_cell.angle_alpha   90.00
_cell.angle_beta   90.00
_cell.angle_gamma   90.00
#
_symmetry.space_group_name_H-M   'P 1'
#
loop_
_entity.id
_entity.type
_entity.pdbx_description
1 polymer ?
#
loop_
_entity_poly.entity_id
_entity_poly.type
_entity_poly.pdbx_seq_one_letter_code
_entity_poly.pdbx_strand_id
1 'polypeptide(L)'
;MEGEVRQEGTGRSPPPGPQEERNYWEDEDRIRELLALCFDDGIYPTEIDPGEMTVEGREVHFKLNTSLNDIKVKWLKERIVTVVYKDVARFLPKNIKDDLVKAFEDGWILGNEQFAENTRRGRVKVEGPSLVSYVAKSPVVARYMINEGSLVILLGSKEYKVLFKPWMTRAEFREMRRQEDENTFWVIAVQVPLDDMPFIHAQIEKAIGPIIRAYPADADPQRRPW
;
A
#
# COMPACT_ATOMS: atom_id res chain seq x y z
N MET A 1 -59.02 39.97 -39.55
CA MET A 1 -58.91 38.53 -39.85
C MET A 1 -57.50 38.33 -40.37
N GLU A 2 -56.57 38.05 -39.46
CA GLU A 2 -56.08 36.70 -39.09
C GLU A 2 -54.97 36.25 -40.06
N GLY A 3 -53.80 35.79 -39.66
CA GLY A 3 -53.27 35.50 -38.33
C GLY A 3 -51.74 35.37 -38.39
N GLU A 4 -51.10 35.72 -37.29
CA GLU A 4 -49.66 35.73 -37.08
C GLU A 4 -49.20 34.32 -36.66
N VAL A 5 -48.32 33.70 -37.45
CA VAL A 5 -47.75 32.38 -37.16
C VAL A 5 -46.66 32.53 -36.10
N ARG A 6 -46.96 32.14 -34.86
CA ARG A 6 -45.98 31.96 -33.79
C ARG A 6 -45.23 30.64 -34.01
N GLN A 7 -43.92 30.72 -34.26
CA GLN A 7 -43.01 29.59 -34.11
C GLN A 7 -42.75 29.37 -32.61
N GLU A 8 -43.24 28.25 -32.08
CA GLU A 8 -42.82 27.74 -30.77
C GLU A 8 -41.40 27.19 -30.88
N GLY A 9 -40.44 27.93 -30.31
CA GLY A 9 -39.09 27.43 -30.08
C GLY A 9 -39.14 26.31 -29.05
N THR A 10 -38.82 25.08 -29.46
CA THR A 10 -38.59 23.95 -28.57
C THR A 10 -37.41 24.27 -27.64
N GLY A 11 -37.71 24.70 -26.42
CA GLY A 11 -36.73 24.89 -25.36
C GLY A 11 -36.13 23.55 -24.95
N ARG A 12 -35.03 23.16 -25.59
CA ARG A 12 -34.14 22.14 -25.01
C ARG A 12 -33.42 22.79 -23.84
N SER A 13 -33.68 22.30 -22.63
CA SER A 13 -32.89 22.68 -21.46
C SER A 13 -31.41 22.45 -21.77
N PRO A 14 -30.51 23.35 -21.32
CA PRO A 14 -29.07 23.13 -21.42
C PRO A 14 -28.71 21.78 -20.76
N PRO A 15 -27.65 21.10 -21.22
CA PRO A 15 -27.11 19.96 -20.49
C PRO A 15 -26.91 20.35 -19.03
N PRO A 16 -27.22 19.48 -18.05
CA PRO A 16 -26.81 19.70 -16.68
C PRO A 16 -25.33 20.06 -16.69
N GLY A 17 -24.98 21.22 -16.12
CA GLY A 17 -23.58 21.57 -15.92
C GLY A 17 -22.89 20.48 -15.10
N PRO A 18 -21.55 20.41 -15.11
CA PRO A 18 -20.85 19.46 -14.25
C PRO A 18 -21.35 19.64 -12.82
N GLN A 19 -21.98 18.62 -12.24
CA GLN A 19 -22.32 18.66 -10.82
C GLN A 19 -21.00 18.81 -10.08
N GLU A 20 -20.85 19.92 -9.35
CA GLU A 20 -19.67 20.10 -8.51
C GLU A 20 -19.65 18.96 -7.50
N GLU A 21 -18.57 18.16 -7.54
CA GLU A 21 -18.37 17.08 -6.57
C GLU A 21 -18.45 17.66 -5.16
N ARG A 22 -19.31 17.09 -4.30
CA ARG A 22 -19.38 17.50 -2.90
C ARG A 22 -17.98 17.45 -2.28
N ASN A 23 -17.60 18.54 -1.64
CA ASN A 23 -16.37 18.60 -0.88
C ASN A 23 -16.60 18.02 0.54
N TYR A 24 -15.93 16.92 0.84
CA TYR A 24 -16.04 16.21 2.12
C TYR A 24 -15.03 16.68 3.19
N TRP A 25 -14.14 17.63 2.87
CA TRP A 25 -13.16 18.14 3.85
C TRP A 25 -13.80 18.82 5.06
N GLU A 26 -15.00 19.39 4.91
CA GLU A 26 -15.76 19.97 6.03
C GLU A 26 -16.25 18.89 7.02
N ASP A 27 -16.42 17.65 6.55
CA ASP A 27 -16.86 16.50 7.32
C ASP A 27 -15.68 15.55 7.68
N GLU A 28 -14.42 16.02 7.61
CA GLU A 28 -13.23 15.16 7.78
C GLU A 28 -13.31 14.34 9.08
N ASP A 29 -13.61 14.97 10.22
CA ASP A 29 -13.67 14.28 11.51
C ASP A 29 -14.74 13.18 11.53
N ARG A 30 -15.94 13.48 11.05
CA ARG A 30 -17.05 12.51 10.94
C ARG A 30 -16.67 11.33 10.04
N ILE A 31 -16.03 11.58 8.91
CA ILE A 31 -15.59 10.53 7.98
C ILE A 31 -14.53 9.65 8.64
N ARG A 32 -13.59 10.25 9.38
CA ARG A 32 -12.53 9.52 10.08
C ARG A 32 -13.07 8.64 11.21
N GLU A 33 -14.12 9.08 11.90
CA GLU A 33 -14.88 8.26 12.86
C GLU A 33 -15.56 7.08 12.16
N LEU A 34 -16.19 7.30 11.01
CA LEU A 34 -16.82 6.23 10.22
C LEU A 34 -15.79 5.22 9.69
N LEU A 35 -14.60 5.68 9.32
CA LEU A 35 -13.48 4.81 8.96
C LEU A 35 -13.01 3.98 10.17
N ALA A 36 -12.92 4.58 11.36
CA ALA A 36 -12.59 3.84 12.58
C ALA A 36 -13.65 2.77 12.88
N LEU A 37 -14.94 3.08 12.81
CA LEU A 37 -16.02 2.09 12.96
C LEU A 37 -15.90 0.93 11.94
N CYS A 38 -15.51 1.23 10.69
CA CYS A 38 -15.32 0.21 9.66
C CYS A 38 -14.10 -0.69 9.94
N PHE A 39 -12.95 -0.09 10.21
CA PHE A 39 -11.68 -0.83 10.32
C PHE A 39 -11.44 -1.40 11.72
N ASP A 40 -11.98 -0.81 12.77
CA ASP A 40 -11.84 -1.29 14.13
C ASP A 40 -13.02 -2.21 14.48
N ASP A 41 -14.26 -1.76 14.24
CA ASP A 41 -15.47 -2.47 14.67
C ASP A 41 -16.16 -3.30 13.59
N GLY A 42 -15.81 -3.11 12.32
CA GLY A 42 -16.35 -3.92 11.20
C GLY A 42 -17.73 -3.44 10.75
N ILE A 43 -18.10 -2.23 11.16
CA ILE A 43 -19.37 -1.61 10.84
C ILE A 43 -19.17 -0.76 9.59
N TYR A 44 -19.77 -1.19 8.48
CA TYR A 44 -19.69 -0.46 7.21
C TYR A 44 -20.63 0.75 7.22
N PRO A 45 -20.15 1.96 6.90
CA PRO A 45 -21.01 3.15 6.84
C PRO A 45 -22.01 3.05 5.69
N THR A 46 -23.27 3.35 5.95
CA THR A 46 -24.37 3.32 4.97
C THR A 46 -24.89 4.72 4.59
N GLU A 47 -24.47 5.75 5.32
CA GLU A 47 -25.02 7.11 5.23
C GLU A 47 -24.15 8.07 4.41
N ILE A 48 -23.01 7.60 3.88
CA ILE A 48 -22.13 8.40 3.01
C ILE A 48 -22.42 8.02 1.57
N ASP A 49 -22.72 9.02 0.74
CA ASP A 49 -22.68 8.86 -0.71
C ASP A 49 -21.22 8.81 -1.19
N PRO A 50 -20.71 7.65 -1.64
CA PRO A 50 -19.31 7.52 -2.01
C PRO A 50 -19.00 8.17 -3.36
N GLY A 51 -20.00 8.44 -4.20
CA GLY A 51 -19.80 8.98 -5.54
C GLY A 51 -20.77 8.39 -6.56
N GLU A 52 -20.40 8.53 -7.84
CA GLU A 52 -21.33 8.30 -8.95
C GLU A 52 -21.13 6.92 -9.57
N MET A 53 -22.25 6.26 -9.87
CA MET A 53 -22.29 4.99 -10.60
C MET A 53 -22.86 5.23 -12.00
N THR A 54 -22.10 4.92 -13.04
CA THR A 54 -22.57 4.91 -14.42
C THR A 54 -22.68 3.47 -14.91
N VAL A 55 -23.80 3.16 -15.57
CA VAL A 55 -24.10 1.81 -16.08
C VAL A 55 -24.18 1.87 -17.60
N GLU A 56 -23.29 1.17 -18.27
CA GLU A 56 -23.19 1.07 -19.72
C GLU A 56 -23.41 -0.38 -20.15
N GLY A 57 -24.67 -0.74 -20.41
CA GLY A 57 -25.05 -2.11 -20.78
C GLY A 57 -24.80 -3.11 -19.63
N ARG A 58 -23.73 -3.91 -19.74
CA ARG A 58 -23.29 -4.87 -18.70
C ARG A 58 -22.12 -4.36 -17.86
N GLU A 59 -21.56 -3.21 -18.22
CA GLU A 59 -20.45 -2.62 -17.50
C GLU A 59 -20.96 -1.59 -16.50
N VAL A 60 -20.35 -1.60 -15.32
CA VAL A 60 -20.64 -0.67 -14.24
C VAL A 60 -19.34 0.03 -13.92
N HIS A 61 -19.34 1.36 -14.07
CA HIS A 61 -18.24 2.21 -13.67
C HIS A 61 -18.65 2.97 -12.40
N PHE A 62 -17.83 2.90 -11.37
CA PHE A 62 -18.05 3.64 -10.13
C PHE A 62 -16.93 4.67 -9.96
N LYS A 63 -17.29 5.96 -9.98
CA LYS A 63 -16.40 7.08 -9.75
C LYS A 63 -16.53 7.52 -8.30
N LEU A 64 -15.54 7.15 -7.50
CA LEU A 64 -15.44 7.59 -6.11
C LEU A 64 -15.16 9.09 -6.04
N ASN A 65 -15.84 9.80 -5.13
CA ASN A 65 -15.59 11.21 -4.85
C ASN A 65 -14.12 11.45 -4.43
N THR A 66 -13.51 12.48 -5.01
CA THR A 66 -12.07 12.74 -4.85
C THR A 66 -11.72 13.10 -3.40
N SER A 67 -12.44 14.04 -2.80
CA SER A 67 -12.16 14.51 -1.42
C SER A 67 -12.38 13.40 -0.38
N LEU A 68 -13.41 12.57 -0.54
CA LEU A 68 -13.65 11.40 0.31
C LEU A 68 -12.52 10.38 0.18
N ASN A 69 -12.04 10.13 -1.04
CA ASN A 69 -10.92 9.24 -1.28
C ASN A 69 -9.62 9.75 -0.63
N ASP A 70 -9.36 11.05 -0.70
CA ASP A 70 -8.16 11.67 -0.13
C ASP A 70 -8.15 11.57 1.39
N ILE A 71 -9.28 11.86 2.06
CA ILE A 71 -9.44 11.68 3.51
C ILE A 71 -9.20 10.22 3.89
N LYS A 72 -9.80 9.28 3.15
CA LYS A 72 -9.58 7.84 3.35
C LYS A 72 -8.10 7.47 3.19
N VAL A 73 -7.43 7.91 2.12
CA VAL A 73 -6.02 7.62 1.88
C VAL A 73 -5.14 8.20 3.00
N LYS A 74 -5.40 9.44 3.43
CA LYS A 74 -4.71 10.10 4.54
C LYS A 74 -4.86 9.28 5.83
N TRP A 75 -6.09 8.91 6.19
CA TRP A 75 -6.39 8.10 7.37
C TRP A 75 -5.70 6.72 7.32
N LEU A 76 -5.71 6.05 6.16
CA LEU A 76 -5.07 4.75 5.97
C LEU A 76 -3.54 4.85 6.09
N LYS A 77 -2.91 5.89 5.54
CA LYS A 77 -1.45 6.08 5.67
C LYS A 77 -0.99 6.28 7.11
N GLU A 78 -1.82 6.90 7.94
CA GLU A 78 -1.52 7.12 9.35
C GLU A 78 -1.57 5.81 10.17
N ARG A 79 -2.25 4.77 9.67
CA ARG A 79 -2.56 3.55 10.46
C ARG A 79 -2.10 2.25 9.83
N ILE A 80 -1.93 2.17 8.52
CA ILE A 80 -1.52 0.94 7.85
C ILE A 80 -0.01 0.83 7.82
N VAL A 81 0.48 -0.29 8.36
CA VAL A 81 1.85 -0.74 8.25
C VAL A 81 1.91 -1.89 7.26
N THR A 82 2.82 -1.78 6.29
CA THR A 82 3.18 -2.89 5.41
C THR A 82 4.26 -3.72 6.09
N VAL A 83 3.92 -4.96 6.43
CA VAL A 83 4.80 -5.91 7.08
C VAL A 83 5.37 -6.87 6.02
N VAL A 84 6.68 -6.84 5.83
CA VAL A 84 7.39 -7.64 4.82
C VAL A 84 8.21 -8.73 5.51
N TYR A 85 7.86 -9.98 5.23
CA TYR A 85 8.57 -11.16 5.70
C TYR A 85 9.65 -11.56 4.70
N LYS A 86 10.91 -11.46 5.08
CA LYS A 86 12.06 -11.78 4.20
C LYS A 86 12.53 -13.22 4.34
N ASP A 87 13.21 -13.71 3.31
CA ASP A 87 13.93 -14.99 3.29
C ASP A 87 13.05 -16.19 3.70
N VAL A 88 13.38 -16.86 4.81
CA VAL A 88 12.62 -17.99 5.35
C VAL A 88 11.30 -17.56 5.99
N ALA A 89 11.17 -16.29 6.40
CA ALA A 89 9.99 -15.77 7.09
C ALA A 89 8.75 -15.70 6.18
N ARG A 90 8.93 -15.62 4.86
CA ARG A 90 7.80 -15.65 3.91
C ARG A 90 6.98 -16.95 4.00
N PHE A 91 7.61 -18.03 4.43
CA PHE A 91 6.96 -19.33 4.59
C PHE A 91 6.33 -19.54 5.96
N LEU A 92 6.38 -18.54 6.85
CA LEU A 92 5.69 -18.64 8.13
C LEU A 92 4.17 -18.83 7.91
N PRO A 93 3.54 -19.74 8.66
CA PRO A 93 2.09 -19.90 8.66
C PRO A 93 1.36 -18.58 8.96
N LYS A 94 0.14 -18.44 8.44
CA LYS A 94 -0.67 -17.22 8.63
C LYS A 94 -0.89 -16.88 10.11
N ASN A 95 -1.18 -17.86 10.95
CA ASN A 95 -1.38 -17.65 12.38
C ASN A 95 -0.13 -17.09 13.05
N ILE A 96 1.07 -17.59 12.70
CA ILE A 96 2.33 -17.06 13.24
C ILE A 96 2.58 -15.62 12.80
N LYS A 97 2.25 -15.29 11.54
CA LYS A 97 2.35 -13.90 11.04
C LYS A 97 1.40 -12.96 11.78
N ASP A 98 0.19 -13.42 12.05
CA ASP A 98 -0.82 -12.68 12.81
C ASP A 98 -0.38 -12.48 14.27
N ASP A 99 0.04 -13.54 14.94
CA ASP A 99 0.53 -13.53 16.33
C ASP A 99 1.76 -12.63 16.50
N LEU A 100 2.65 -12.60 15.51
CA LEU A 100 3.82 -11.74 15.52
C LEU A 100 3.43 -10.26 15.50
N VAL A 101 2.58 -9.85 14.56
CA VAL A 101 2.09 -8.46 14.49
C VAL A 101 1.38 -8.06 15.77
N LYS A 102 0.57 -8.97 16.31
CA LYS A 102 -0.12 -8.84 17.59
C LYS A 102 0.83 -8.70 18.78
N ALA A 103 1.92 -9.46 18.83
CA ALA A 103 2.91 -9.38 19.90
C ALA A 103 3.63 -8.02 19.91
N PHE A 104 3.87 -7.42 18.73
CA PHE A 104 4.40 -6.07 18.65
C PHE A 104 3.42 -5.01 19.12
N GLU A 105 2.14 -5.15 18.74
CA GLU A 105 1.08 -4.29 19.27
C GLU A 105 1.02 -4.39 20.81
N ASP A 106 1.05 -5.61 21.35
CA ASP A 106 1.03 -5.86 22.80
C ASP A 106 2.27 -5.30 23.51
N GLY A 107 3.47 -5.47 22.94
CA GLY A 107 4.70 -4.92 23.50
C GLY A 107 4.67 -3.40 23.63
N TRP A 108 4.05 -2.71 22.68
CA TRP A 108 3.82 -1.26 22.75
C TRP A 108 2.76 -0.88 23.79
N ILE A 109 1.67 -1.65 23.88
CA ILE A 109 0.57 -1.42 24.84
C ILE A 109 1.05 -1.66 26.28
N LEU A 110 1.82 -2.71 26.53
CA LEU A 110 2.37 -3.01 27.87
C LEU A 110 3.37 -1.96 28.34
N GLY A 111 4.07 -1.28 27.43
CA GLY A 111 4.94 -0.14 27.73
C GLY A 111 4.20 1.18 27.98
N ASN A 112 2.89 1.23 27.75
CA ASN A 112 2.06 2.43 27.91
C ASN A 112 0.74 2.11 28.64
N GLU A 113 0.73 2.29 29.96
CA GLU A 113 -0.41 1.99 30.85
C GLU A 113 -1.75 2.66 30.43
N GLN A 114 -1.70 3.74 29.64
CA GLN A 114 -2.88 4.45 29.13
C GLN A 114 -3.71 3.67 28.10
N PHE A 115 -3.20 2.57 27.53
CA PHE A 115 -3.89 1.80 26.47
C PHE A 115 -4.41 0.42 26.91
N ALA A 116 -4.24 0.06 28.20
CA ALA A 116 -4.63 -1.25 28.73
C ALA A 116 -6.15 -1.51 28.70
N GLU A 117 -6.98 -0.46 28.65
CA GLU A 117 -8.43 -0.58 28.85
C GLU A 117 -9.25 -0.90 27.58
N ASN A 118 -8.62 -0.97 26.40
CA ASN A 118 -9.36 -1.06 25.14
C ASN A 118 -8.99 -2.33 24.33
N THR A 119 -9.53 -3.48 24.75
CA THR A 119 -9.17 -4.88 24.42
C THR A 119 -9.30 -5.32 22.95
N ARG A 120 -9.63 -4.42 22.01
CA ARG A 120 -9.71 -4.75 20.57
C ARG A 120 -8.39 -4.42 19.88
N ARG A 121 -7.82 -5.39 19.16
CA ARG A 121 -6.53 -5.33 18.45
C ARG A 121 -6.71 -4.82 17.01
N GLY A 122 -5.61 -4.34 16.41
CA GLY A 122 -5.60 -3.99 14.99
C GLY A 122 -5.91 -5.17 14.06
N ARG A 123 -6.13 -4.89 12.77
CA ARG A 123 -6.50 -5.89 11.78
C ARG A 123 -5.35 -6.31 10.90
N VAL A 124 -5.17 -7.61 10.74
CA VAL A 124 -4.14 -8.19 9.88
C VAL A 124 -4.78 -8.74 8.60
N LYS A 125 -4.32 -8.24 7.46
CA LYS A 125 -4.70 -8.71 6.13
C LYS A 125 -3.48 -9.29 5.42
N VAL A 126 -3.57 -10.55 5.01
CA VAL A 126 -2.53 -11.18 4.21
C VAL A 126 -2.74 -10.82 2.75
N GLU A 127 -1.76 -10.11 2.17
CA GLU A 127 -1.75 -9.69 0.76
C GLU A 127 -0.96 -10.69 -0.11
N GLY A 128 -0.03 -11.44 0.50
CA GLY A 128 0.72 -12.50 -0.19
C GLY A 128 1.62 -13.29 0.77
N PRO A 129 2.43 -14.23 0.25
CA PRO A 129 3.31 -15.06 1.09
C PRO A 129 4.29 -14.24 1.93
N SER A 130 4.88 -13.19 1.37
CA SER A 130 5.84 -12.32 2.09
C SER A 130 5.23 -11.01 2.59
N LEU A 131 3.94 -10.75 2.32
CA LEU A 131 3.37 -9.41 2.48
C LEU A 131 2.08 -9.44 3.28
N VAL A 132 2.05 -8.63 4.32
CA VAL A 132 0.90 -8.46 5.20
C VAL A 132 0.65 -6.97 5.39
N SER A 133 -0.60 -6.55 5.28
CA SER A 133 -1.06 -5.21 5.65
C SER A 133 -1.67 -5.27 7.04
N TYR A 134 -1.11 -4.49 7.96
CA TYR A 134 -1.61 -4.37 9.31
C TYR A 134 -2.25 -2.99 9.49
N VAL A 135 -3.53 -2.95 9.82
CA VAL A 135 -4.26 -1.74 10.17
C VAL A 135 -4.19 -1.58 11.67
N ALA A 136 -3.35 -0.66 12.14
CA ALA A 136 -3.21 -0.39 13.56
C ALA A 136 -4.43 0.37 14.09
N LYS A 137 -4.86 0.01 15.30
CA LYS A 137 -5.95 0.72 16.00
C LYS A 137 -5.61 2.19 16.27
N SER A 138 -4.34 2.46 16.59
CA SER A 138 -3.84 3.80 16.85
C SER A 138 -2.74 4.17 15.85
N PRO A 139 -2.74 5.41 15.32
CA PRO A 139 -1.67 5.89 14.45
C PRO A 139 -0.31 5.94 15.18
N VAL A 140 -0.32 5.98 16.52
CA VAL A 140 0.90 5.92 17.34
C VAL A 140 1.58 4.55 17.21
N VAL A 141 0.80 3.47 17.23
CA VAL A 141 1.32 2.09 17.05
C VAL A 141 1.91 1.92 15.66
N ALA A 142 1.21 2.42 14.63
CA ALA A 142 1.71 2.36 13.25
C ALA A 142 3.05 3.11 13.11
N ARG A 143 3.13 4.33 13.65
CA ARG A 143 4.35 5.13 13.63
C ARG A 143 5.49 4.47 14.41
N TYR A 144 5.20 3.85 15.55
CA TYR A 144 6.19 3.08 16.30
C TYR A 144 6.77 1.92 15.46
N MET A 145 5.91 1.08 14.86
CA MET A 145 6.37 -0.04 14.01
C MET A 145 7.18 0.46 12.81
N ILE A 146 6.74 1.54 12.15
CA ILE A 146 7.45 2.13 11.01
C ILE A 146 8.83 2.65 11.43
N ASN A 147 8.93 3.29 12.60
CA ASN A 147 10.19 3.81 13.14
C ASN A 147 11.15 2.68 13.54
N GLU A 148 10.64 1.58 14.09
CA GLU A 148 11.42 0.37 14.37
C GLU A 148 12.06 -0.17 13.07
N GLY A 149 11.32 -0.10 11.96
CA GLY A 149 11.80 -0.32 10.59
C GLY A 149 12.09 -1.79 10.23
N SER A 150 12.74 -2.54 11.12
CA SER A 150 12.97 -3.98 10.96
C SER A 150 13.26 -4.68 12.28
N LEU A 151 12.85 -5.93 12.38
CA LEU A 151 13.23 -6.83 13.47
C LEU A 151 13.83 -8.12 12.92
N VAL A 152 14.79 -8.67 13.67
CA VAL A 152 15.23 -10.06 13.54
C VAL A 152 14.68 -10.85 14.72
N ILE A 153 13.89 -11.88 14.44
CA ILE A 153 13.28 -12.75 15.44
C ILE A 153 14.03 -14.07 15.45
N LEU A 154 14.47 -14.49 16.63
CA LEU A 154 15.10 -15.78 16.83
C LEU A 154 14.03 -16.81 17.23
N LEU A 155 13.79 -17.80 16.37
CA LEU A 155 12.93 -18.93 16.69
C LEU A 155 13.75 -20.22 16.63
N GLY A 156 14.19 -20.70 17.80
CA GLY A 156 15.15 -21.80 17.89
C GLY A 156 16.52 -21.38 17.31
N SER A 157 16.99 -22.11 16.30
CA SER A 157 18.27 -21.83 15.61
C SER A 157 18.11 -21.00 14.33
N LYS A 158 16.91 -20.48 14.05
CA LYS A 158 16.61 -19.76 12.81
C LYS A 158 16.29 -18.30 13.09
N GLU A 159 16.87 -17.43 12.28
CA GLU A 159 16.61 -16.01 12.28
C GLU A 159 15.55 -15.65 11.24
N TYR A 160 14.54 -14.90 11.65
CA TYR A 160 13.45 -14.45 10.80
C TYR A 160 13.47 -12.93 10.72
N LYS A 161 13.74 -12.39 9.53
CA LYS A 161 13.77 -10.96 9.29
C LYS A 161 12.40 -10.45 8.86
N VAL A 162 11.89 -9.48 9.60
CA VAL A 162 10.64 -8.77 9.31
C VAL A 162 10.95 -7.30 9.12
N LEU A 163 10.35 -6.67 8.10
CA LEU A 163 10.44 -5.24 7.87
C LEU A 163 9.08 -4.58 8.05
N PHE A 164 9.11 -3.37 8.59
CA PHE A 164 7.97 -2.49 8.67
C PHE A 164 8.16 -1.34 7.70
N LYS A 165 7.18 -1.12 6.83
CA LYS A 165 7.21 -0.06 5.83
C LYS A 165 5.90 0.73 5.89
N PRO A 166 5.95 2.04 5.63
CA PRO A 166 4.74 2.83 5.47
C PRO A 166 3.93 2.29 4.30
N TRP A 167 2.60 2.25 4.45
CA TRP A 167 1.72 1.88 3.35
C TRP A 167 1.67 2.96 2.28
N MET A 168 1.63 2.53 1.02
CA MET A 168 1.62 3.41 -0.15
C MET A 168 0.48 3.02 -1.07
N THR A 169 -0.11 4.02 -1.71
CA THR A 169 -1.06 3.78 -2.78
C THR A 169 -0.35 3.14 -3.98
N ARG A 170 -1.13 2.50 -4.86
CA ARG A 170 -0.58 1.90 -6.08
C ARG A 170 0.12 2.93 -6.98
N ALA A 171 -0.33 4.19 -6.97
CA ALA A 171 0.30 5.27 -7.73
C ALA A 171 1.66 5.64 -7.14
N GLU A 172 1.73 5.85 -5.83
CA GLU A 172 2.98 6.15 -5.13
C GLU A 172 4.00 5.02 -5.26
N PHE A 173 3.55 3.77 -5.19
CA PHE A 173 4.43 2.63 -5.37
C PHE A 173 5.00 2.54 -6.79
N ARG A 174 4.20 2.87 -7.82
CA ARG A 174 4.71 2.98 -9.19
C ARG A 174 5.73 4.10 -9.34
N GLU A 175 5.45 5.24 -8.72
CA GLU A 175 6.36 6.39 -8.75
C GLU A 175 7.68 6.08 -8.05
N MET A 176 7.62 5.48 -6.86
CA MET A 176 8.80 5.00 -6.14
C MET A 176 9.62 4.04 -6.98
N ARG A 177 8.99 3.04 -7.61
CA ARG A 177 9.71 2.12 -8.50
C ARG A 177 10.33 2.83 -9.69
N ARG A 178 9.62 3.78 -10.31
CA ARG A 178 10.18 4.58 -11.40
C ARG A 178 11.44 5.32 -10.97
N GLN A 179 11.42 5.95 -9.79
CA GLN A 179 12.58 6.63 -9.24
C GLN A 179 13.72 5.64 -8.88
N GLU A 180 13.40 4.44 -8.40
CA GLU A 180 14.41 3.39 -8.18
C GLU A 180 15.03 2.91 -9.49
N ASP A 181 14.23 2.70 -10.54
CA ASP A 181 14.66 2.29 -11.88
C ASP A 181 15.49 3.39 -12.58
N GLU A 182 15.19 4.66 -12.33
CA GLU A 182 16.00 5.79 -12.81
C GLU A 182 17.37 5.87 -12.11
N ASN A 183 17.46 5.42 -10.85
CA ASN A 183 18.70 5.47 -10.06
C ASN A 183 19.51 4.16 -10.09
N THR A 184 18.89 3.04 -10.46
CA THR A 184 19.48 1.71 -10.41
C THR A 184 19.23 0.97 -11.71
N PHE A 185 20.30 0.52 -12.36
CA PHE A 185 20.22 -0.32 -13.55
C PHE A 185 20.77 -1.73 -13.24
N TRP A 186 20.15 -2.73 -13.84
CA TRP A 186 20.62 -4.11 -13.76
C TRP A 186 21.60 -4.39 -14.89
N VAL A 187 22.80 -4.88 -14.54
CA VAL A 187 23.81 -5.33 -15.50
C VAL A 187 23.86 -6.84 -15.48
N ILE A 188 23.70 -7.47 -16.64
CA ILE A 188 23.87 -8.91 -16.81
C ILE A 188 25.05 -9.11 -17.77
N ALA A 189 26.14 -9.68 -17.26
CA ALA A 189 27.27 -10.09 -18.09
C ALA A 189 27.04 -11.53 -18.55
N VAL A 190 26.80 -11.73 -19.85
CA VAL A 190 26.51 -13.04 -20.44
C VAL A 190 27.76 -13.55 -21.16
N GLN A 191 28.16 -14.80 -20.92
CA GLN A 191 29.29 -15.45 -21.60
C GLN A 191 30.61 -14.66 -21.49
N VAL A 192 30.96 -14.25 -20.27
CA VAL A 192 32.24 -13.55 -20.01
C VAL A 192 33.42 -14.46 -20.37
N PRO A 193 34.35 -14.03 -21.23
CA PRO A 193 35.58 -14.77 -21.52
C PRO A 193 36.38 -15.08 -20.24
N LEU A 194 37.03 -16.25 -20.18
CA LEU A 194 37.74 -16.70 -18.97
C LEU A 194 38.89 -15.78 -18.56
N ASP A 195 39.54 -15.13 -19.53
CA ASP A 195 40.61 -14.15 -19.32
C ASP A 195 40.10 -12.80 -18.80
N ASP A 196 38.84 -12.45 -19.06
CA ASP A 196 38.20 -11.21 -18.60
C ASP A 196 37.48 -11.34 -17.25
N MET A 197 37.14 -12.56 -16.83
CA MET A 197 36.46 -12.84 -15.54
C MET A 197 37.05 -12.10 -14.33
N PRO A 198 38.39 -12.03 -14.13
CA PRO A 198 38.97 -11.34 -12.97
C PRO A 198 38.71 -9.83 -12.94
N PHE A 199 38.43 -9.22 -14.09
CA PHE A 199 38.36 -7.77 -14.24
C PHE A 199 36.92 -7.25 -14.43
N ILE A 200 35.94 -8.14 -14.58
CA ILE A 200 34.57 -7.75 -14.97
C ILE A 200 33.93 -6.73 -14.03
N HIS A 201 34.15 -6.85 -12.72
CA HIS A 201 33.65 -5.88 -11.73
C HIS A 201 34.27 -4.49 -11.94
N ALA A 202 35.60 -4.42 -12.08
CA ALA A 202 36.31 -3.16 -12.28
C ALA A 202 35.93 -2.51 -13.62
N GLN A 203 35.70 -3.31 -14.66
CA GLN A 203 35.23 -2.83 -15.96
C GLN A 203 33.81 -2.23 -15.85
N ILE A 204 32.89 -2.91 -15.18
CA ILE A 204 31.51 -2.42 -14.96
C ILE A 204 31.52 -1.14 -14.11
N GLU A 205 32.30 -1.11 -13.03
CA GLU A 205 32.38 0.07 -12.16
C GLU A 205 32.92 1.30 -12.89
N LYS A 206 33.91 1.10 -13.76
CA LYS A 206 34.49 2.17 -14.57
C LYS A 206 33.55 2.63 -15.69
N ALA A 207 32.79 1.72 -16.28
CA ALA A 207 31.92 2.03 -17.42
C ALA A 207 30.60 2.68 -16.99
N ILE A 208 30.04 2.29 -15.84
CA ILE A 208 28.69 2.69 -15.45
C ILE A 208 28.64 3.33 -14.07
N GLY A 209 29.37 2.80 -13.09
CA GLY A 209 29.40 3.32 -11.73
C GLY A 209 29.43 2.24 -10.66
N PRO A 210 29.41 2.63 -9.37
CA PRO A 210 29.63 1.72 -8.25
C PRO A 210 28.63 0.56 -8.22
N ILE A 211 29.11 -0.66 -8.02
CA ILE A 211 28.25 -1.84 -7.93
C ILE A 211 27.61 -1.90 -6.54
N ILE A 212 26.30 -1.68 -6.49
CA ILE A 212 25.52 -1.76 -5.23
C ILE A 212 25.34 -3.21 -4.78
N ARG A 213 25.15 -4.14 -5.74
CA ARG A 213 24.93 -5.56 -5.46
C ARG A 213 25.38 -6.41 -6.64
N ALA A 214 26.18 -7.42 -6.37
CA ALA A 214 26.61 -8.41 -7.36
C ALA A 214 26.08 -9.80 -7.01
N TYR A 215 25.81 -10.58 -8.05
CA TYR A 215 25.50 -12.00 -7.95
C TYR A 215 26.56 -12.79 -8.73
N PRO A 216 27.01 -13.94 -8.23
CA PRO A 216 28.00 -14.75 -8.94
C PRO A 216 27.49 -15.11 -10.35
N ALA A 217 28.38 -15.00 -11.34
CA ALA A 217 28.10 -15.41 -12.72
C ALA A 217 27.83 -16.93 -12.81
N ASP A 218 28.50 -17.71 -11.95
CA ASP A 218 28.40 -19.16 -11.87
C ASP A 218 27.39 -19.59 -10.78
N ALA A 219 26.11 -19.28 -10.97
CA ALA A 219 25.07 -19.79 -10.08
C ALA A 219 24.67 -21.22 -10.49
N ASP A 220 24.74 -22.14 -9.51
CA ASP A 220 24.31 -23.55 -9.54
C ASP A 220 23.22 -23.88 -10.59
N PRO A 221 23.44 -24.86 -11.49
CA PRO A 221 22.46 -25.35 -12.47
C PRO A 221 21.10 -25.77 -11.87
N GLN A 222 21.02 -26.03 -10.56
CA GLN A 222 19.77 -26.37 -9.86
C GLN A 222 18.93 -25.15 -9.47
N ARG A 223 19.44 -23.93 -9.64
CA ARG A 223 18.68 -22.70 -9.35
C ARG A 223 17.74 -22.43 -10.53
N ARG A 224 16.45 -22.78 -10.36
CA ARG A 224 15.43 -22.54 -11.40
C ARG A 224 15.45 -21.08 -11.86
N PRO A 225 15.43 -20.81 -13.18
CA PRO A 225 15.27 -19.46 -13.68
C PRO A 225 13.86 -18.97 -13.29
N TRP A 226 13.81 -17.68 -12.99
CA TRP A 226 12.65 -16.93 -12.52
C TRP A 226 11.39 -17.16 -13.33
#